data_AF-A0A2R6LJM0-F1
#
_entry.id   AF-A0A2R6LJM0-F1
#
_cell.length_a   1.000
_cell.length_b   1.000
_cell.length_c   1.000
_cell.angle_alpha   90.00
_cell.angle_beta   90.00
_cell.angle_gamma   90.00
#
_symmetry.space_group_name_H-M   'P 1'
#
loop_
_entity.id
_entity.type
_entity.pdbx_description
1 polymer ?
#
loop_
_entity_poly.entity_id
_entity_poly.type
_entity_poly.pdbx_seq_one_letter_code
_entity_poly.pdbx_strand_id
1 'polypeptide(L)'
;MPRTQVPGNSVARRVPQAVKGRKAHPPKAETDRTRDINDKERKKAIRSAVVATADGDRVAERGHAFSAEAPVVVSDEFEELKKTKAAVDALDGHLERCRPVAGRPQPLWRDRHHREGGRRRGPGAGRPARPARAVHGERRRGGERAMSHAVVKYPLVTEKAMNAMDFDNKLQFVVRDDASKSEIAEAVAGRFDVEVEDVNTQVTMDGDKKAVVALAEEDDAQEVASRIGVF
;
A
#
# COMPACT_ATOMS: atom_id res chain seq x y z
N MET A 1 5.24 -19.26 41.15
CA MET A 1 4.06 -18.68 40.46
C MET A 1 4.23 -18.88 38.96
N PRO A 2 3.44 -19.74 38.30
CA PRO A 2 3.60 -19.99 36.87
C PRO A 2 3.09 -18.79 36.06
N ARG A 3 3.86 -18.38 35.04
CA ARG A 3 3.46 -17.33 34.08
C ARG A 3 2.52 -17.93 33.05
N THR A 4 1.26 -17.51 33.06
CA THR A 4 0.31 -17.79 31.99
C THR A 4 0.73 -17.05 30.73
N GLN A 5 1.15 -17.79 29.69
CA GLN A 5 1.33 -17.24 28.36
C GLN A 5 -0.05 -17.07 27.70
N VAL A 6 -0.46 -15.83 27.46
CA VAL A 6 -1.65 -15.54 26.65
C VAL A 6 -1.26 -15.71 25.17
N PRO A 7 -1.86 -16.64 24.41
CA PRO A 7 -1.56 -16.80 23.00
C PRO A 7 -2.05 -15.56 22.23
N GLY A 8 -1.20 -14.98 21.38
CA GLY A 8 -1.59 -13.93 20.44
C GLY A 8 -1.22 -12.48 20.79
N ASN A 9 -0.66 -12.19 21.97
CA ASN A 9 -0.13 -10.86 22.30
C ASN A 9 1.41 -10.88 22.28
N SER A 10 2.00 -10.47 21.17
CA SER A 10 3.46 -10.28 21.05
C SER A 10 3.92 -9.17 22.00
N VAL A 11 4.31 -9.60 23.20
CA VAL A 11 4.77 -8.76 24.33
C VAL A 11 5.88 -7.79 23.90
N ALA A 12 6.68 -8.19 22.91
CA ALA A 12 7.79 -7.44 22.35
C ALA A 12 7.41 -6.02 21.86
N ARG A 13 6.21 -5.79 21.32
CA ARG A 13 5.84 -4.45 20.81
C ARG A 13 5.66 -3.41 21.93
N ARG A 14 5.32 -3.86 23.15
CA ARG A 14 5.08 -2.99 24.30
C ARG A 14 6.34 -2.78 25.14
N VAL A 15 7.31 -3.68 25.05
CA VAL A 15 8.58 -3.61 25.76
C VAL A 15 9.45 -2.50 25.16
N PRO A 16 9.90 -1.52 25.95
CA PRO A 16 10.92 -0.57 25.50
C PRO A 16 12.23 -1.32 25.21
N GLN A 17 12.93 -0.92 24.14
CA GLN A 17 14.19 -1.51 23.65
C GLN A 17 14.10 -2.82 22.82
N ALA A 18 12.93 -3.45 22.71
CA ALA A 18 12.74 -4.54 21.75
C ALA A 18 12.73 -4.02 20.30
N VAL A 19 13.23 -4.81 19.35
CA VAL A 19 13.17 -4.49 17.91
C VAL A 19 11.69 -4.34 17.50
N LYS A 20 11.31 -3.16 16.99
CA LYS A 20 9.92 -2.72 16.70
C LYS A 20 9.03 -2.46 17.94
N GLY A 21 9.62 -2.38 19.13
CA GLY A 21 8.96 -2.02 20.39
C GLY A 21 8.72 -0.52 20.58
N ARG A 22 8.14 -0.13 21.73
CA ARG A 22 7.92 1.28 22.09
C ARG A 22 9.25 2.00 22.24
N LYS A 23 9.40 3.16 21.58
CA LYS A 23 10.55 4.04 21.82
C LYS A 23 10.42 4.64 23.21
N ALA A 24 11.39 4.40 24.07
CA ALA A 24 11.40 4.89 25.46
C ALA A 24 11.49 6.42 25.53
N HIS A 25 12.07 7.06 24.52
CA HIS A 25 12.24 8.50 24.46
C HIS A 25 11.52 9.12 23.25
N PRO A 26 11.06 10.39 23.40
CA PRO A 26 10.52 11.14 22.27
C PRO A 26 11.56 11.26 21.15
N PRO A 27 11.13 11.44 19.88
CA PRO A 27 12.05 11.83 18.82
C PRO A 27 12.84 13.07 19.22
N LYS A 28 14.17 12.96 19.18
CA LYS A 28 15.04 14.14 19.20
C LYS A 28 14.88 14.85 17.86
N ALA A 29 14.77 16.18 17.89
CA ALA A 29 14.60 17.00 16.68
C ALA A 29 15.79 16.85 15.71
N GLU A 30 16.98 16.60 16.26
CA GLU A 30 18.23 16.46 15.52
C GLU A 30 18.37 15.10 14.79
N THR A 31 17.54 14.10 15.12
CA THR A 31 17.65 12.78 14.50
C THR A 31 16.84 12.74 13.22
N ASP A 32 17.52 12.58 12.09
CA ASP A 32 16.86 12.28 10.82
C ASP A 32 16.13 10.93 10.92
N ARG A 33 14.81 10.97 10.70
CA ARG A 33 13.91 9.82 10.71
C ARG A 33 13.20 9.65 9.37
N THR A 34 13.70 10.32 8.34
CA THR A 34 13.22 10.17 6.98
C THR A 34 13.37 8.71 6.61
N ARG A 35 12.30 8.11 6.07
CA ARG A 35 12.36 6.73 5.61
C ARG A 35 13.06 6.74 4.26
N ASP A 36 14.12 5.95 4.13
CA ASP A 36 14.75 5.75 2.84
C ASP A 36 13.77 5.07 1.87
N ILE A 37 13.66 5.66 0.69
CA ILE A 37 12.92 5.11 -0.45
C ILE A 37 13.96 4.65 -1.47
N ASN A 38 13.74 3.47 -2.06
CA ASN A 38 14.61 2.95 -3.10
C ASN A 38 14.72 3.94 -4.26
N ASP A 39 15.93 4.16 -4.78
CA ASP A 39 16.18 5.10 -5.88
C ASP A 39 15.28 4.87 -7.10
N LYS A 40 14.99 3.62 -7.44
CA LYS A 40 14.12 3.27 -8.58
C LYS A 40 12.68 3.70 -8.32
N GLU A 41 12.19 3.53 -7.10
CA GLU A 41 10.84 3.95 -6.71
C GLU A 41 10.73 5.47 -6.65
N ARG A 42 11.75 6.15 -6.10
CA ARG A 42 11.80 7.62 -6.08
C ARG A 42 11.75 8.19 -7.50
N LYS A 43 12.55 7.63 -8.43
CA LYS A 43 12.56 8.04 -9.83
C LYS A 43 11.20 7.84 -10.51
N LYS A 44 10.53 6.71 -10.27
CA LYS A 44 9.17 6.44 -10.80
C LYS A 44 8.14 7.42 -10.21
N ALA A 45 8.21 7.69 -8.91
CA ALA A 45 7.31 8.61 -8.23
C ALA A 45 7.44 10.04 -8.77
N ILE A 46 8.68 10.54 -8.97
CA ILE A 46 8.93 11.87 -9.52
C ILE A 46 8.37 11.98 -10.94
N ARG A 47 8.66 11.01 -11.82
CA ARG A 47 8.14 11.02 -13.20
C ARG A 47 6.60 11.01 -13.22
N SER A 48 5.98 10.20 -12.38
CA SER A 48 4.52 10.16 -12.23
C SER A 48 3.96 11.50 -11.77
N ALA A 49 4.63 12.16 -10.81
CA ALA A 49 4.22 13.48 -10.33
C ALA A 49 4.31 14.55 -11.43
N VAL A 50 5.40 14.58 -12.21
CA VAL A 50 5.56 15.53 -13.32
C VAL A 50 4.49 15.32 -14.39
N VAL A 51 4.22 14.08 -14.79
CA VAL A 51 3.16 13.78 -15.76
C VAL A 51 1.79 14.17 -15.21
N ALA A 52 1.52 13.93 -13.92
CA ALA A 52 0.27 14.34 -13.29
C ALA A 52 0.07 15.86 -13.26
N THR A 53 1.15 16.66 -13.29
CA THR A 53 1.04 18.12 -13.39
C THR A 53 0.66 18.62 -14.77
N ALA A 54 0.69 17.78 -15.81
CA ALA A 54 0.17 18.14 -17.13
C ALA A 54 -1.37 18.09 -17.19
N ASP A 55 -2.01 17.42 -16.23
CA ASP A 55 -3.46 17.30 -16.15
C ASP A 55 -4.02 18.35 -15.17
N GLY A 56 -4.66 19.38 -15.73
CA GLY A 56 -5.18 20.51 -14.96
C GLY A 56 -6.27 20.12 -13.95
N ASP A 57 -7.11 19.14 -14.28
CA ASP A 57 -8.20 18.70 -13.40
C ASP A 57 -7.65 18.04 -12.14
N ARG A 58 -6.66 17.16 -12.31
CA ARG A 58 -5.96 16.49 -11.19
C ARG A 58 -5.23 17.48 -10.27
N VAL A 59 -4.69 18.55 -10.83
CA VAL A 59 -4.01 19.60 -10.07
C VAL A 59 -5.03 20.44 -9.28
N ALA A 60 -6.18 20.76 -9.89
CA ALA A 60 -7.26 21.50 -9.25
C ALA A 60 -7.93 20.71 -8.10
N GLU A 61 -8.15 19.40 -8.27
CA GLU A 61 -8.69 18.51 -7.24
C GLU A 61 -7.82 18.45 -5.97
N ARG A 62 -6.49 18.55 -6.14
CA ARG A 62 -5.54 18.64 -5.03
C ARG A 62 -5.56 19.99 -4.30
N GLY A 63 -6.34 20.94 -4.78
CA GLY A 63 -6.54 22.24 -4.15
C GLY A 63 -5.58 23.33 -4.65
N HIS A 64 -4.87 23.09 -5.76
CA HIS A 64 -4.05 24.12 -6.39
C HIS A 64 -4.93 25.05 -7.24
N ALA A 65 -4.77 26.37 -7.04
CA ALA A 65 -5.43 27.39 -7.84
C ALA A 65 -4.44 27.92 -8.88
N PHE A 66 -4.71 27.70 -10.16
CA PHE A 66 -3.87 28.14 -11.26
C PHE A 66 -4.75 28.61 -12.44
N SER A 67 -4.30 29.63 -13.16
CA SER A 67 -4.98 30.25 -14.31
C SER A 67 -4.28 29.96 -15.64
N ALA A 68 -3.05 29.42 -15.60
CA ALA A 68 -2.23 29.10 -16.75
C ALA A 68 -2.45 27.65 -17.22
N GLU A 69 -2.03 27.34 -18.44
CA GLU A 69 -2.04 25.96 -18.94
C GLU A 69 -0.96 25.16 -18.19
N ALA A 70 -1.36 24.04 -17.59
CA ALA A 70 -0.45 23.17 -16.87
C ALA A 70 0.24 22.21 -17.87
N PRO A 71 1.51 21.84 -17.69
CA PRO A 71 2.41 22.16 -16.60
C PRO A 71 3.11 23.52 -16.79
N VAL A 72 3.32 24.26 -15.70
CA VAL A 72 4.09 25.52 -15.72
C VAL A 72 5.57 25.19 -15.89
N VAL A 73 6.05 25.23 -17.13
CA VAL A 73 7.47 25.06 -17.47
C VAL A 73 8.12 26.44 -17.44
N VAL A 74 9.07 26.65 -16.53
CA VAL A 74 9.91 27.84 -16.52
C VAL A 74 10.90 27.72 -17.68
N SER A 75 10.98 28.72 -18.55
CA SER A 75 11.89 28.70 -19.70
C SER A 75 13.35 28.75 -19.26
N ASP A 76 14.24 28.14 -20.06
CA ASP A 76 15.69 28.08 -19.82
C ASP A 76 16.32 29.49 -19.70
N GLU A 77 15.66 30.51 -20.26
CA GLU A 77 16.02 31.93 -20.14
C GLU A 77 16.08 32.42 -18.67
N PHE A 78 15.37 31.76 -17.75
CA PHE A 78 15.41 32.07 -16.32
C PHE A 78 16.71 31.60 -15.65
N GLU A 79 17.37 30.56 -16.18
CA GLU A 79 18.62 30.02 -15.61
C GLU A 79 19.81 30.98 -15.82
N GLU A 80 19.74 31.88 -16.80
CA GLU A 80 20.80 32.85 -17.09
C GLU A 80 20.81 34.04 -16.12
N LEU A 81 19.79 34.17 -15.25
CA LEU A 81 19.69 35.24 -14.26
C LEU A 81 20.68 35.04 -13.10
N LYS A 82 21.85 35.66 -13.23
CA LYS A 82 22.92 35.60 -12.20
C LYS A 82 22.62 36.39 -10.92
N LYS A 83 21.62 37.29 -10.93
CA LYS A 83 21.30 38.17 -9.79
C LYS A 83 20.02 37.72 -9.11
N THR A 84 20.10 37.43 -7.81
CA THR A 84 18.95 37.00 -6.98
C THR A 84 17.78 37.99 -7.02
N LYS A 85 18.05 39.30 -7.08
CA LYS A 85 17.01 40.32 -7.18
C LYS A 85 16.21 40.23 -8.48
N ALA A 86 16.90 40.04 -9.61
CA ALA A 86 16.25 39.91 -10.92
C ALA A 86 15.39 38.64 -11.01
N ALA A 87 15.82 37.55 -10.35
CA ALA A 87 15.04 36.32 -10.27
C ALA A 87 13.75 36.49 -9.44
N VAL A 88 13.82 37.23 -8.32
CA VAL A 88 12.64 37.53 -7.49
C VAL A 88 11.65 38.43 -8.25
N ASP A 89 12.15 39.49 -8.90
CA ASP A 89 11.29 40.41 -9.66
C ASP A 89 10.57 39.70 -10.83
N ALA A 90 11.25 38.76 -11.51
CA ALA A 90 10.66 37.95 -12.58
C ALA A 90 9.63 36.93 -12.07
N LEU A 91 9.86 36.33 -10.90
CA LEU A 91 8.91 35.40 -10.26
C LEU A 91 7.67 36.12 -9.74
N ASP A 92 7.82 37.29 -9.13
CA ASP A 92 6.69 38.09 -8.63
C ASP A 92 5.76 38.52 -9.77
N GLY A 93 6.32 38.94 -10.92
CA GLY A 93 5.52 39.23 -12.12
C GLY A 93 4.80 38.02 -12.71
N HIS A 94 5.28 36.80 -12.47
CA HIS A 94 4.58 35.56 -12.86
C HIS A 94 3.53 35.14 -11.83
N LEU A 95 3.77 35.37 -10.54
CA LEU A 95 2.83 35.10 -9.45
C LEU A 95 1.59 36.00 -9.51
N GLU A 96 1.71 37.23 -10.03
CA GLU A 96 0.56 38.11 -10.24
C GLU A 96 -0.48 37.56 -11.24
N ARG A 97 -0.03 36.76 -12.24
CA ARG A 97 -0.94 36.06 -13.17
C ARG A 97 -1.72 34.92 -12.51
N CYS A 98 -1.21 34.37 -11.40
CA CYS A 98 -1.77 33.25 -10.66
C CYS A 98 -2.64 33.69 -9.45
N ARG A 99 -3.10 34.96 -9.41
CA ARG A 99 -3.98 35.43 -8.34
C ARG A 99 -5.26 34.56 -8.27
N PRO A 100 -5.79 34.32 -7.05
CA PRO A 100 -6.88 33.39 -6.84
C PRO A 100 -8.15 33.84 -7.56
N VAL A 101 -8.86 32.89 -8.18
CA VAL A 101 -10.22 33.08 -8.66
C VAL A 101 -11.09 33.45 -7.45
N ALA A 102 -11.78 34.59 -7.53
CA ALA A 102 -12.66 35.05 -6.46
C ALA A 102 -13.75 34.00 -6.15
N GLY A 103 -13.93 33.65 -4.87
CA GLY A 103 -15.09 32.88 -4.42
C GLY A 103 -14.87 31.55 -3.66
N ARG A 104 -13.63 31.13 -3.33
CA ARG A 104 -13.46 29.93 -2.47
C ARG A 104 -13.51 30.28 -0.97
N PRO A 105 -14.22 29.49 -0.14
CA PRO A 105 -14.25 29.68 1.30
C PRO A 105 -12.88 29.33 1.91
N GLN A 106 -12.46 30.10 2.92
CA GLN A 106 -11.14 29.97 3.54
C GLN A 106 -10.99 28.61 4.25
N PRO A 107 -9.77 28.01 4.26
CA PRO A 107 -9.52 26.80 5.04
C PRO A 107 -9.75 27.04 6.54
N LEU A 108 -10.60 26.22 7.16
CA LEU A 108 -11.08 26.29 8.57
C LEU A 108 -10.00 26.22 9.67
N TRP A 109 -8.70 26.21 9.34
CA TRP A 109 -7.63 26.17 10.33
C TRP A 109 -7.10 27.57 10.72
N ARG A 110 -7.59 28.64 10.08
CA ARG A 110 -7.14 30.02 10.33
C ARG A 110 -7.92 30.80 11.40
N ASP A 111 -8.99 30.23 11.96
CA ASP A 111 -9.83 30.90 12.97
C ASP A 111 -9.50 30.56 14.43
N ARG A 112 -8.33 29.96 14.70
CA ARG A 112 -8.01 29.47 16.05
C ARG A 112 -6.84 30.17 16.70
N HIS A 113 -6.72 31.49 16.69
CA HIS A 113 -5.87 32.18 17.67
C HIS A 113 -6.32 33.63 17.87
N HIS A 114 -7.43 33.85 18.57
CA HIS A 114 -7.64 35.02 19.44
C HIS A 114 -8.89 34.78 20.31
N ARG A 115 -8.71 34.25 21.51
CA ARG A 115 -9.57 34.61 22.65
C ARG A 115 -8.70 34.74 23.89
N GLU A 116 -8.87 35.91 24.49
CA GLU A 116 -8.26 36.39 25.72
C GLU A 116 -8.49 35.43 26.90
N GLY A 117 -7.63 35.59 27.90
CA GLY A 117 -7.59 34.80 29.12
C GLY A 117 -8.96 34.65 29.77
N GLY A 118 -9.40 33.39 29.86
CA GLY A 118 -10.55 32.96 30.64
C GLY A 118 -10.23 31.60 31.23
N ARG A 119 -10.37 31.50 32.56
CA ARG A 119 -10.11 30.34 33.43
C ARG A 119 -10.28 29.00 32.71
N ARG A 120 -9.25 28.16 32.70
CA ARG A 120 -9.33 26.77 32.22
C ARG A 120 -10.22 25.95 33.17
N ARG A 121 -11.55 26.04 33.01
CA ARG A 121 -12.44 24.93 33.37
C ARG A 121 -12.19 23.83 32.35
N GLY A 122 -11.61 22.73 32.79
CA GLY A 122 -11.28 21.60 31.93
C GLY A 122 -12.54 21.06 31.24
N PRO A 123 -12.49 20.69 29.94
CA PRO A 123 -13.63 20.06 29.31
C PRO A 123 -13.59 18.56 29.62
N GLY A 124 -14.18 18.21 30.75
CA GLY A 124 -14.91 16.95 30.87
C GLY A 124 -16.24 17.12 30.14
N ALA A 125 -16.25 16.87 28.83
CA ALA A 125 -17.47 16.73 28.05
C ALA A 125 -17.19 15.77 26.90
N GLY A 126 -18.04 14.75 26.78
CA GLY A 126 -17.86 13.52 26.02
C GLY A 126 -17.04 13.65 24.74
N ARG A 127 -15.94 12.90 24.68
CA ARG A 127 -15.54 12.37 23.37
C ARG A 127 -16.73 11.52 22.92
N PRO A 128 -17.38 11.81 21.77
CA PRO A 128 -18.34 10.87 21.24
C PRO A 128 -17.62 9.53 21.14
N ALA A 129 -18.31 8.44 21.52
CA ALA A 129 -17.82 7.11 21.23
C ALA A 129 -17.40 7.13 19.77
N ARG A 130 -16.11 6.88 19.49
CA ARG A 130 -15.69 6.67 18.11
C ARG A 130 -16.64 5.60 17.59
N PRO A 131 -17.41 5.86 16.53
CA PRO A 131 -18.24 4.79 15.97
C PRO A 131 -17.30 3.61 15.79
N ALA A 132 -17.74 2.42 16.21
CA ALA A 132 -16.98 1.21 16.04
C ALA A 132 -16.43 1.28 14.62
N ARG A 133 -15.10 1.45 14.51
CA ARG A 133 -14.46 1.40 13.20
C ARG A 133 -14.88 0.04 12.72
N ALA A 134 -15.77 -0.01 11.74
CA ALA A 134 -16.15 -1.23 11.08
C ALA A 134 -14.85 -1.75 10.50
N VAL A 135 -14.17 -2.58 11.30
CA VAL A 135 -13.15 -3.52 10.88
C VAL A 135 -13.85 -4.76 10.37
N HIS A 136 -14.97 -4.57 9.70
CA HIS A 136 -15.20 -5.26 8.46
C HIS A 136 -14.84 -4.24 7.41
N GLY A 137 -13.54 -4.20 7.09
CA GLY A 137 -13.24 -4.12 5.68
C GLY A 137 -14.03 -5.28 5.08
N GLU A 138 -15.20 -4.97 4.52
CA GLU A 138 -15.57 -5.59 3.27
C GLU A 138 -14.26 -5.61 2.49
N ARG A 139 -13.65 -6.81 2.42
CA ARG A 139 -12.85 -7.12 1.25
C ARG A 139 -13.79 -6.70 0.15
N ARG A 140 -13.48 -5.54 -0.44
CA ARG A 140 -14.23 -5.05 -1.59
C ARG A 140 -14.36 -6.30 -2.44
N ARG A 141 -15.60 -6.69 -2.70
CA ARG A 141 -15.92 -7.40 -3.92
C ARG A 141 -15.29 -6.51 -5.00
N GLY A 142 -14.02 -6.76 -5.30
CA GLY A 142 -13.42 -6.37 -6.55
C GLY A 142 -14.37 -7.01 -7.54
N GLY A 143 -15.12 -6.15 -8.22
CA GLY A 143 -16.38 -6.53 -8.82
C GLY A 143 -16.23 -7.71 -9.76
N GLU A 144 -17.39 -8.18 -10.21
CA GLU A 144 -17.59 -8.87 -11.47
C GLU A 144 -16.92 -8.08 -12.62
N ARG A 145 -15.60 -8.14 -12.69
CA ARG A 145 -14.78 -7.65 -13.79
C ARG A 145 -14.26 -8.90 -14.47
N ALA A 146 -15.10 -9.39 -15.37
CA ALA A 146 -14.78 -10.22 -16.51
C ALA A 146 -13.92 -11.46 -16.21
N MET A 147 -14.62 -12.60 -16.14
CA MET A 147 -14.21 -13.88 -16.74
C MET A 147 -12.82 -14.41 -16.38
N SER A 148 -12.80 -15.40 -15.48
CA SER A 148 -12.10 -16.70 -15.64
C SER A 148 -10.69 -16.70 -16.24
N HIS A 149 -9.91 -15.64 -16.06
CA HIS A 149 -8.50 -15.64 -16.41
C HIS A 149 -7.81 -16.61 -15.45
N ALA A 150 -7.41 -17.77 -15.98
CA ALA A 150 -6.82 -18.89 -15.26
C ALA A 150 -5.97 -18.42 -14.06
N VAL A 151 -6.54 -18.51 -12.86
CA VAL A 151 -5.90 -18.14 -11.59
C VAL A 151 -4.58 -18.91 -11.44
N VAL A 152 -4.60 -20.15 -11.91
CA VAL A 152 -3.47 -21.07 -12.00
C VAL A 152 -2.85 -20.99 -13.39
N LYS A 153 -1.58 -20.59 -13.48
CA LYS A 153 -0.82 -20.54 -14.74
C LYS A 153 -0.30 -21.92 -15.11
N TYR A 154 0.61 -22.47 -14.30
CA TYR A 154 1.26 -23.77 -14.53
C TYR A 154 1.76 -24.40 -13.22
N PRO A 155 1.86 -25.74 -13.14
CA PRO A 155 2.49 -26.44 -12.03
C PRO A 155 4.00 -26.21 -12.02
N LEU A 156 4.59 -26.10 -10.83
CA LEU A 156 6.02 -25.87 -10.65
C LEU A 156 6.75 -27.19 -10.38
N VAL A 157 7.60 -27.60 -11.32
CA VAL A 157 8.42 -28.82 -11.20
C VAL A 157 9.83 -28.43 -10.80
N THR A 158 10.14 -28.60 -9.52
CA THR A 158 11.50 -28.41 -8.97
C THR A 158 11.76 -29.52 -7.97
N GLU A 159 13.01 -29.86 -7.68
CA GLU A 159 13.35 -30.90 -6.69
C GLU A 159 12.61 -30.72 -5.36
N LYS A 160 12.48 -29.47 -4.90
CA LYS A 160 11.71 -29.12 -3.70
C LYS A 160 10.22 -29.38 -3.86
N ALA A 161 9.66 -29.14 -5.05
CA ALA A 161 8.26 -29.44 -5.33
C ALA A 161 8.00 -30.95 -5.41
N MET A 162 8.93 -31.72 -5.98
CA MET A 162 8.85 -33.18 -6.01
C MET A 162 8.85 -33.76 -4.59
N ASN A 163 9.78 -33.33 -3.75
CA ASN A 163 9.82 -33.75 -2.34
C ASN A 163 8.52 -33.39 -1.58
N ALA A 164 7.96 -32.21 -1.82
CA ALA A 164 6.70 -31.80 -1.18
C ALA A 164 5.51 -32.64 -1.67
N MET A 165 5.52 -33.08 -2.92
CA MET A 165 4.50 -33.96 -3.48
C MET A 165 4.62 -35.38 -2.89
N ASP A 166 5.84 -35.92 -2.79
CA ASP A 166 6.08 -37.28 -2.31
C ASP A 166 5.86 -37.46 -0.80
N PHE A 167 6.20 -36.46 0.01
CA PHE A 167 6.20 -36.58 1.48
C PHE A 167 5.04 -35.86 2.18
N ASP A 168 4.55 -34.77 1.61
CA ASP A 168 3.58 -33.89 2.28
C ASP A 168 2.21 -33.82 1.55
N ASN A 169 2.01 -34.62 0.49
CA ASN A 169 0.82 -34.55 -0.37
C ASN A 169 0.53 -33.12 -0.88
N LYS A 170 1.58 -32.38 -1.29
CA LYS A 170 1.49 -30.97 -1.70
C LYS A 170 1.90 -30.73 -3.14
N LEU A 171 1.08 -29.97 -3.86
CA LEU A 171 1.39 -29.48 -5.20
C LEU A 171 1.77 -28.01 -5.19
N GLN A 172 2.74 -27.64 -6.04
CA GLN A 172 3.15 -26.26 -6.21
C GLN A 172 2.69 -25.72 -7.56
N PHE A 173 2.10 -24.53 -7.55
CA PHE A 173 1.63 -23.85 -8.75
C PHE A 173 2.16 -22.42 -8.82
N VAL A 174 2.44 -21.97 -10.03
CA VAL A 174 2.58 -20.54 -10.33
C VAL A 174 1.19 -19.98 -10.63
N VAL A 175 0.80 -18.97 -9.88
CA VAL A 175 -0.51 -18.32 -9.89
C VAL A 175 -0.34 -16.82 -10.08
N ARG A 176 -1.44 -16.12 -10.38
CA ARG A 176 -1.42 -14.66 -10.47
C ARG A 176 -1.13 -13.99 -9.12
N ASP A 177 -0.48 -12.84 -9.17
CA ASP A 177 -0.06 -12.04 -8.01
C ASP A 177 -1.23 -11.38 -7.28
N ASP A 178 -2.37 -11.21 -7.93
CA ASP A 178 -3.61 -10.68 -7.35
C ASP A 178 -4.51 -11.75 -6.71
N ALA A 179 -4.33 -13.02 -7.05
CA ALA A 179 -5.20 -14.12 -6.58
C ALA A 179 -5.18 -14.34 -5.05
N SER A 180 -6.36 -14.36 -4.43
CA SER A 180 -6.52 -14.71 -3.02
C SER A 180 -6.43 -16.22 -2.78
N LYS A 181 -6.18 -16.64 -1.53
CA LYS A 181 -6.09 -18.07 -1.17
C LYS A 181 -7.37 -18.85 -1.49
N SER A 182 -8.54 -18.23 -1.29
CA SER A 182 -9.85 -18.83 -1.58
C SER A 182 -10.03 -19.06 -3.08
N GLU A 183 -9.69 -18.06 -3.90
CA GLU A 183 -9.76 -18.19 -5.36
C GLU A 183 -8.80 -19.26 -5.90
N ILE A 184 -7.63 -19.43 -5.27
CA ILE A 184 -6.68 -20.48 -5.64
C ILE A 184 -7.24 -21.86 -5.27
N ALA A 185 -7.82 -22.02 -4.08
CA ALA A 185 -8.41 -23.28 -3.65
C ALA A 185 -9.56 -23.71 -4.58
N GLU A 186 -10.49 -22.79 -4.88
CA GLU A 186 -11.63 -23.04 -5.78
C GLU A 186 -11.16 -23.35 -7.21
N ALA A 187 -10.15 -22.63 -7.72
CA ALA A 187 -9.63 -22.84 -9.06
C ALA A 187 -8.87 -24.18 -9.21
N VAL A 188 -8.17 -24.63 -8.17
CA VAL A 188 -7.48 -25.93 -8.19
C VAL A 188 -8.48 -27.06 -8.05
N ALA A 189 -9.41 -26.97 -7.09
CA ALA A 189 -10.45 -27.96 -6.87
C ALA A 189 -11.32 -28.16 -8.12
N GLY A 190 -11.79 -27.06 -8.73
CA GLY A 190 -12.64 -27.16 -9.92
C GLY A 190 -11.91 -27.57 -11.21
N ARG A 191 -10.59 -27.36 -11.32
CA ARG A 191 -9.83 -27.70 -12.54
C ARG A 191 -9.34 -29.15 -12.53
N PHE A 192 -9.00 -29.68 -11.35
CA PHE A 192 -8.37 -30.98 -11.21
C PHE A 192 -9.24 -32.01 -10.49
N ASP A 193 -10.45 -31.61 -10.05
CA ASP A 193 -11.41 -32.45 -9.33
C ASP A 193 -10.77 -33.08 -8.08
N VAL A 194 -10.24 -32.22 -7.21
CA VAL A 194 -9.53 -32.59 -5.98
C VAL A 194 -10.02 -31.76 -4.80
N GLU A 195 -9.93 -32.32 -3.59
CA GLU A 195 -10.20 -31.59 -2.36
C GLU A 195 -8.92 -30.92 -1.82
N VAL A 196 -9.04 -29.64 -1.45
CA VAL A 196 -7.91 -28.82 -0.99
C VAL A 196 -8.06 -28.53 0.50
N GLU A 197 -7.06 -28.92 1.31
CA GLU A 197 -7.05 -28.69 2.75
C GLU A 197 -6.51 -27.31 3.14
N ASP A 198 -5.35 -26.95 2.60
CA ASP A 198 -4.67 -25.70 2.92
C ASP A 198 -3.90 -25.13 1.74
N VAL A 199 -3.81 -23.79 1.70
CA VAL A 199 -3.09 -23.06 0.65
C VAL A 199 -2.13 -22.05 1.28
N ASN A 200 -0.85 -22.22 0.95
CA ASN A 200 0.22 -21.32 1.32
C ASN A 200 0.76 -20.59 0.09
N THR A 201 0.88 -19.27 0.16
CA THR A 201 1.27 -18.44 -0.98
C THR A 201 2.49 -17.60 -0.68
N GLN A 202 3.40 -17.47 -1.64
CA GLN A 202 4.58 -16.62 -1.58
C GLN A 202 4.72 -15.86 -2.92
N VAL A 203 5.02 -14.56 -2.89
CA VAL A 203 5.35 -13.81 -4.11
C VAL A 203 6.83 -14.04 -4.45
N THR A 204 7.11 -14.43 -5.69
CA THR A 204 8.44 -14.69 -6.25
C THR A 204 9.04 -13.39 -6.79
N MET A 205 10.37 -13.34 -6.97
CA MET A 205 11.07 -12.16 -7.47
C MET A 205 10.67 -11.77 -8.91
N ASP A 206 10.17 -12.73 -9.69
CA ASP A 206 9.69 -12.52 -11.06
C ASP A 206 8.34 -11.80 -11.14
N GLY A 207 7.73 -11.48 -9.99
CA GLY A 207 6.44 -10.80 -9.91
C GLY A 207 5.25 -11.75 -9.94
N ASP A 208 5.47 -13.05 -10.13
CA ASP A 208 4.46 -14.08 -10.00
C ASP A 208 4.31 -14.58 -8.57
N LYS A 209 3.14 -15.14 -8.24
CA LYS A 209 2.89 -15.78 -6.95
C LYS A 209 3.04 -17.28 -7.08
N LYS A 210 3.70 -17.89 -6.12
CA LYS A 210 3.83 -19.34 -5.94
C LYS A 210 2.84 -19.79 -4.87
N ALA A 211 2.01 -20.76 -5.18
CA ALA A 211 1.09 -21.39 -4.25
C ALA A 211 1.55 -22.83 -3.97
N VAL A 212 1.64 -23.20 -2.70
CA VAL A 212 1.79 -24.57 -2.21
C VAL A 212 0.42 -24.98 -1.70
N VAL A 213 -0.15 -26.00 -2.32
CA VAL A 213 -1.51 -26.48 -2.08
C VAL A 213 -1.40 -27.87 -1.46
N ALA A 214 -1.95 -28.05 -0.26
CA ALA A 214 -2.10 -29.35 0.37
C ALA A 214 -3.42 -29.96 -0.07
N LEU A 215 -3.37 -31.20 -0.56
CA LEU A 215 -4.55 -31.96 -0.96
C LEU A 215 -5.05 -32.81 0.21
N ALA A 216 -6.34 -33.16 0.17
CA ALA A 216 -6.92 -34.10 1.13
C ALA A 216 -6.24 -35.47 1.06
N GLU A 217 -6.27 -36.22 2.15
CA GLU A 217 -5.73 -37.59 2.21
C GLU A 217 -6.39 -38.54 1.20
N GLU A 218 -7.58 -38.20 0.69
CA GLU A 218 -8.30 -38.96 -0.33
C GLU A 218 -7.70 -38.80 -1.74
N ASP A 219 -6.99 -37.69 -2.00
CA ASP A 219 -6.38 -37.35 -3.28
C ASP A 219 -4.85 -37.44 -3.21
N ASP A 220 -4.26 -38.37 -3.94
CA ASP A 220 -2.80 -38.51 -4.04
C ASP A 220 -2.21 -37.48 -5.03
N ALA A 221 -1.32 -36.63 -4.53
CA ALA A 221 -0.67 -35.58 -5.31
C ALA A 221 0.15 -36.12 -6.50
N GLN A 222 0.75 -37.31 -6.41
CA GLN A 222 1.47 -37.94 -7.52
C GLN A 222 0.51 -38.36 -8.63
N GLU A 223 -0.64 -38.92 -8.27
CA GLU A 223 -1.66 -39.33 -9.24
C GLU A 223 -2.23 -38.09 -9.97
N VAL A 224 -2.54 -37.05 -9.21
CA VAL A 224 -3.03 -35.77 -9.76
C VAL A 224 -1.98 -35.15 -10.68
N ALA A 225 -0.70 -35.16 -10.30
CA ALA A 225 0.36 -34.62 -11.15
C ALA A 225 0.55 -35.40 -12.46
N SER A 226 0.35 -36.71 -12.45
CA SER A 226 0.33 -37.55 -13.65
C SER A 226 -0.82 -37.18 -14.58
N ARG A 227 -2.04 -36.96 -14.04
CA ARG A 227 -3.20 -36.49 -14.84
C ARG A 227 -2.95 -35.13 -15.49
N ILE A 228 -2.16 -34.27 -14.85
CA ILE A 228 -1.82 -32.92 -15.36
C ILE A 228 -0.73 -32.99 -16.45
N GLY A 229 -0.02 -34.12 -16.59
CA GLY A 229 1.07 -34.29 -17.57
C GLY A 229 2.36 -33.61 -17.14
N VAL A 230 2.63 -33.62 -15.83
CA VAL A 230 3.82 -33.01 -15.21
C VAL A 230 4.99 -34.00 -15.13
N PHE A 231 4.71 -35.27 -15.42
CA PHE A 231 5.61 -36.42 -15.41
C PHE A 231 5.65 -37.10 -16.77
#